data_AF-A0A660THL2-F1
#
_entry.id   AF-A0A660THL2-F1
#
_cell.length_a   1.000
_cell.length_b   1.000
_cell.length_c   1.000
_cell.angle_alpha   90.00
_cell.angle_beta   90.00
_cell.angle_gamma   90.00
#
_symmetry.space_group_name_H-M   'P 1'
#
loop_
_entity.id
_entity.type
_entity.pdbx_description
1 polymer ?
#
loop_
_entity_poly.entity_id
_entity_poly.type
_entity_poly.pdbx_seq_one_letter_code
_entity_poly.pdbx_strand_id
1 'polypeptide(L)'
;MDCGCTNCTCDEKEIITSSCPECGSTGNLIPEKAVKANLNKEFYSSIDNKDIYLCPDENCKTSYYSKDYSLKFDLSDLKRPLWYKINSDPVIACYCNNITEEQVVDAVKKHDLKTWQDIVLHYQEKTLCICKKLNPSGECCTDFFYSIINKTLLTLDREPVSIPGGCTC
;
A
#
# COMPACT_ATOMS: atom_id res chain seq x y z
N MET A 1 17.15 25.26 -13.34
CA MET A 1 15.68 25.32 -13.20
C MET A 1 15.40 24.85 -11.80
N ASP A 2 15.38 25.82 -10.89
CA ASP A 2 15.30 25.60 -9.44
C ASP A 2 13.84 25.40 -9.05
N CYS A 3 13.54 24.30 -8.35
CA CYS A 3 12.25 24.12 -7.70
C CYS A 3 12.46 24.29 -6.19
N GLY A 4 12.38 25.54 -5.73
CA GLY A 4 12.35 25.87 -4.31
C GLY A 4 10.96 25.58 -3.74
N CYS A 5 10.87 24.61 -2.83
CA CYS A 5 9.67 24.36 -2.03
C CYS A 5 9.68 25.31 -0.82
N THR A 6 9.11 26.50 -0.95
CA THR A 6 9.06 27.51 0.13
C THR A 6 7.73 27.58 0.87
N ASN A 7 7.03 26.45 1.04
CA ASN A 7 5.95 26.29 2.04
C ASN A 7 5.39 24.86 2.08
N CYS A 8 6.20 23.89 2.49
CA CYS A 8 5.66 22.63 3.00
C CYS A 8 5.27 22.85 4.46
N THR A 9 4.04 23.31 4.70
CA THR A 9 3.44 23.12 6.03
C THR A 9 3.19 21.62 6.16
N CYS A 10 4.01 20.96 6.96
CA CYS A 10 3.70 19.63 7.46
C CYS A 10 2.53 19.80 8.43
N ASP A 11 1.31 19.88 7.91
CA ASP A 11 0.12 19.84 8.75
C ASP A 11 0.18 18.52 9.53
N GLU A 12 0.30 18.61 10.86
CA GLU A 12 0.22 17.48 11.76
C GLU A 12 -1.18 16.87 11.64
N LYS A 13 -1.34 15.94 10.71
CA LYS A 13 -2.61 15.28 10.47
C LYS A 13 -2.89 14.36 11.65
N GLU A 14 -3.94 14.67 12.40
CA GLU A 14 -4.40 13.85 13.52
C GLU A 14 -4.60 12.40 13.07
N ILE A 15 -3.80 11.48 13.62
CA ILE A 15 -3.85 10.06 13.26
C ILE A 15 -5.03 9.43 14.01
N ILE A 16 -6.16 9.31 13.33
CA ILE A 16 -7.35 8.65 13.87
C ILE A 16 -7.15 7.13 13.82
N THR A 17 -7.20 6.49 14.99
CA THR A 17 -6.97 5.05 15.12
C THR A 17 -8.08 4.35 15.91
N SER A 18 -8.15 3.02 15.74
CA SER A 18 -9.06 2.14 16.48
C SER A 18 -8.43 0.75 16.58
N SER A 19 -8.68 0.01 17.67
CA SER A 19 -8.16 -1.34 17.84
C SER A 19 -8.95 -2.36 17.04
N CYS A 20 -8.28 -3.31 16.41
CA CYS A 20 -8.93 -4.42 15.73
C CYS A 20 -9.72 -5.28 16.74
N PRO A 21 -10.99 -5.63 16.48
CA PRO A 21 -11.79 -6.42 17.42
C PRO A 21 -11.34 -7.89 17.54
N GLU A 22 -10.49 -8.36 16.60
CA GLU A 22 -10.02 -9.75 16.59
C GLU A 22 -8.65 -9.93 17.26
N CYS A 23 -7.68 -9.07 16.94
CA CYS A 23 -6.30 -9.19 17.45
C CYS A 23 -5.87 -8.05 18.40
N GLY A 24 -6.69 -7.02 18.58
CA GLY A 24 -6.38 -5.86 19.41
C GLY A 24 -5.43 -4.82 18.79
N SER A 25 -4.73 -5.15 17.70
CA SER A 25 -3.76 -4.26 17.05
C SER A 25 -4.42 -2.96 16.54
N THR A 26 -3.74 -1.84 16.75
CA THR A 26 -4.25 -0.49 16.42
C THR A 26 -4.12 -0.19 14.93
N GLY A 27 -5.25 -0.12 14.24
CA GLY A 27 -5.34 0.24 12.82
C GLY A 27 -5.61 1.72 12.59
N ASN A 28 -5.28 2.19 11.39
CA ASN A 28 -5.50 3.57 10.93
C ASN A 28 -6.82 3.69 10.16
N LEU A 29 -7.46 4.85 10.27
CA LEU A 29 -8.63 5.21 9.45
C LEU A 29 -8.27 5.26 7.96
N ILE A 30 -9.11 4.64 7.12
CA ILE A 30 -8.88 4.50 5.68
C ILE A 30 -9.92 5.30 4.90
N PRO A 31 -9.53 6.02 3.83
CA PRO A 31 -10.49 6.68 2.95
C PRO A 31 -11.52 5.69 2.39
N GLU A 32 -12.81 6.02 2.48
CA GLU A 32 -13.91 5.17 2.00
C GLU A 32 -13.70 4.69 0.56
N LYS A 33 -13.18 5.56 -0.30
CA LYS A 33 -12.86 5.24 -1.71
C LYS A 33 -11.83 4.11 -1.83
N ALA A 34 -10.84 4.06 -0.95
CA ALA A 34 -9.84 2.99 -0.93
C ALA A 34 -10.42 1.67 -0.42
N VAL A 35 -11.24 1.73 0.63
CA VAL A 35 -11.95 0.56 1.17
C VAL A 35 -12.84 -0.07 0.08
N LYS A 36 -13.71 0.72 -0.55
CA LYS A 36 -14.57 0.26 -1.65
C LYS A 36 -13.77 -0.24 -2.85
N ALA A 37 -12.67 0.41 -3.20
CA ALA A 37 -11.83 -0.06 -4.30
C ALA A 37 -11.27 -1.48 -4.06
N ASN A 38 -11.00 -1.85 -2.80
CA ASN A 38 -10.35 -3.10 -2.44
C ASN A 38 -11.31 -4.21 -1.95
N LEU A 39 -12.54 -3.91 -1.50
CA LEU A 39 -13.54 -4.92 -1.12
C LEU A 39 -14.43 -5.39 -2.28
N ASN A 40 -15.04 -6.57 -2.16
CA ASN A 40 -16.08 -7.04 -3.09
C ASN A 40 -17.27 -6.07 -3.13
N LYS A 41 -17.92 -5.97 -4.30
CA LYS A 41 -18.94 -4.95 -4.58
C LYS A 41 -20.18 -5.07 -3.69
N GLU A 42 -20.50 -6.26 -3.22
CA GLU A 42 -21.62 -6.54 -2.31
C GLU A 42 -21.55 -5.75 -0.99
N PHE A 43 -20.35 -5.35 -0.55
CA PHE A 43 -20.15 -4.65 0.71
C PHE A 43 -20.27 -3.12 0.60
N TYR A 44 -20.42 -2.56 -0.61
CA TYR A 44 -20.31 -1.12 -0.83
C TYR A 44 -21.35 -0.32 -0.03
N SER A 45 -22.61 -0.77 -0.01
CA SER A 45 -23.69 -0.08 0.70
C SER A 45 -23.54 -0.16 2.22
N SER A 46 -22.89 -1.19 2.75
CA SER A 46 -22.67 -1.33 4.19
C SER A 46 -21.67 -0.30 4.73
N ILE A 47 -20.77 0.18 3.87
CA ILE A 47 -19.65 1.08 4.22
C ILE A 47 -20.09 2.55 4.30
N ASP A 48 -21.22 2.91 3.69
CA ASP A 48 -21.68 4.31 3.61
C ASP A 48 -21.76 4.97 5.00
N ASN A 49 -21.09 6.12 5.16
CA ASN A 49 -21.02 6.90 6.40
C ASN A 49 -20.41 6.15 7.60
N LYS A 50 -19.51 5.19 7.38
CA LYS A 50 -18.77 4.51 8.44
C LYS A 50 -17.28 4.79 8.37
N ASP A 51 -16.70 5.02 9.54
CA ASP A 51 -15.25 5.03 9.72
C ASP A 51 -14.72 3.59 9.67
N ILE A 52 -13.89 3.30 8.68
CA ILE A 52 -13.30 1.99 8.45
C ILE A 52 -11.79 2.04 8.66
N TYR A 53 -11.26 1.05 9.37
CA TYR A 53 -9.86 0.94 9.76
C TYR A 53 -9.24 -0.31 9.14
N LEU A 54 -7.95 -0.26 8.83
CA LEU A 54 -7.19 -1.42 8.33
C LEU A 54 -6.44 -2.11 9.48
N CYS A 55 -6.62 -3.42 9.63
CA CYS A 55 -5.90 -4.22 10.61
C CYS A 55 -4.42 -4.39 10.17
N PRO A 56 -3.43 -3.92 10.96
CA PRO A 56 -2.03 -3.94 10.56
C PRO A 56 -1.33 -5.28 10.86
N ASP A 57 -1.96 -6.16 11.63
CA ASP A 57 -1.34 -7.40 12.10
C ASP A 57 -1.23 -8.42 10.97
N GLU A 58 -0.03 -8.95 10.72
CA GLU A 58 0.22 -9.89 9.61
C GLU A 58 -0.46 -11.25 9.79
N ASN A 59 -0.70 -11.68 11.03
CA ASN A 59 -1.24 -12.99 11.39
C ASN A 59 -2.76 -12.96 11.58
N CYS A 60 -3.35 -11.78 11.77
CA CYS A 60 -4.78 -11.61 11.88
C CYS A 60 -5.47 -11.76 10.52
N LYS A 61 -6.54 -12.57 10.44
CA LYS A 61 -7.34 -12.73 9.22
C LYS A 61 -8.28 -11.55 8.92
N THR A 62 -8.44 -10.61 9.85
CA THR A 62 -9.21 -9.38 9.61
C THR A 62 -8.46 -8.49 8.61
N SER A 63 -9.16 -8.02 7.58
CA SER A 63 -8.70 -6.95 6.69
C SER A 63 -9.13 -5.60 7.26
N TYR A 64 -10.38 -5.22 7.03
CA TYR A 64 -10.97 -3.95 7.49
C TYR A 64 -12.00 -4.16 8.60
N TYR A 65 -12.24 -3.15 9.41
CA TYR A 65 -13.29 -3.13 10.44
C TYR A 65 -13.80 -1.72 10.71
N SER A 66 -15.03 -1.58 11.20
CA SER A 66 -15.57 -0.29 11.62
C SER A 66 -15.24 0.03 13.08
N LYS A 67 -15.22 1.32 13.44
CA LYS A 67 -14.94 1.78 14.83
C LYS A 67 -15.87 1.17 15.87
N ASP A 68 -17.14 1.01 15.52
CA ASP A 68 -18.20 0.45 16.36
C ASP A 68 -18.28 -1.08 16.29
N TYR A 69 -17.38 -1.71 15.53
CA TYR A 69 -17.31 -3.15 15.27
C TYR A 69 -18.58 -3.75 14.65
N SER A 70 -19.49 -2.92 14.12
CA SER A 70 -20.66 -3.39 13.38
C SER A 70 -20.30 -4.00 12.02
N LEU A 71 -19.10 -3.71 11.50
CA LEU A 71 -18.52 -4.32 10.32
C LEU A 71 -17.14 -4.88 10.62
N LYS A 72 -16.90 -6.08 10.11
CA LYS A 72 -15.60 -6.72 10.06
C LYS A 72 -15.51 -7.51 8.76
N PHE A 73 -14.41 -7.34 8.05
CA PHE A 73 -14.13 -8.02 6.80
C PHE A 73 -12.90 -8.91 6.98
N ASP A 74 -12.94 -10.12 6.44
CA ASP A 74 -11.80 -11.04 6.44
C ASP A 74 -11.00 -10.88 5.13
N LEU A 75 -9.87 -11.57 4.98
CA LEU A 75 -9.03 -11.48 3.76
C LEU A 75 -9.77 -11.94 2.49
N SER A 76 -10.73 -12.86 2.63
CA SER A 76 -11.54 -13.39 1.51
C SER A 76 -12.50 -12.35 0.92
N ASP A 77 -12.79 -11.27 1.65
CA ASP A 77 -13.71 -10.21 1.20
C ASP A 77 -13.02 -9.20 0.27
N LEU A 78 -11.70 -9.32 0.11
CA LEU A 78 -10.88 -8.44 -0.71
C LEU A 78 -10.79 -8.93 -2.16
N LYS A 79 -10.75 -7.97 -3.09
CA LYS A 79 -10.49 -8.24 -4.52
C LYS A 79 -9.04 -8.65 -4.80
N ARG A 80 -8.12 -8.21 -3.94
CA ARG A 80 -6.66 -8.39 -4.05
C ARG A 80 -6.09 -8.59 -2.65
N PRO A 81 -5.04 -9.41 -2.49
CA PRO A 81 -4.44 -9.69 -1.19
C PRO A 81 -3.84 -8.41 -0.57
N LEU A 82 -3.69 -8.40 0.76
CA LEU A 82 -2.92 -7.40 1.49
C LEU A 82 -1.45 -7.83 1.56
N TRP A 83 -0.56 -7.02 1.00
CA TRP A 83 0.86 -7.36 0.80
C TRP A 83 1.62 -7.80 2.05
N TYR A 84 1.19 -7.36 3.25
CA TYR A 84 1.87 -7.65 4.51
C TYR A 84 1.24 -8.80 5.31
N LYS A 85 0.13 -9.39 4.86
CA LYS A 85 -0.47 -10.53 5.55
C LYS A 85 0.33 -11.80 5.29
N ILE A 86 0.38 -12.69 6.28
CA ILE A 86 1.03 -13.99 6.12
C ILE A 86 0.39 -14.77 4.96
N ASN A 87 1.21 -15.43 4.15
CA ASN A 87 0.78 -16.14 2.94
C ASN A 87 0.10 -15.25 1.88
N SER A 88 0.33 -13.93 1.88
CA SER A 88 -0.10 -13.05 0.78
C SER A 88 0.49 -13.55 -0.54
N ASP A 89 -0.35 -14.01 -1.44
CA ASP A 89 0.04 -14.49 -2.76
C ASP A 89 -0.92 -13.95 -3.84
N PRO A 90 -0.43 -13.13 -4.79
CA PRO A 90 0.91 -12.56 -4.84
C PRO A 90 1.12 -11.47 -3.77
N VAL A 91 2.37 -11.19 -3.42
CA VAL A 91 2.72 -9.94 -2.71
C VAL A 91 2.72 -8.79 -3.71
N ILE A 92 1.85 -7.79 -3.50
CA ILE A 92 1.69 -6.65 -4.42
C ILE A 92 2.55 -5.48 -3.94
N ALA A 93 3.56 -5.11 -4.73
CA ALA A 93 4.44 -3.97 -4.47
C ALA A 93 3.78 -2.63 -4.81
N CYS A 94 2.97 -2.56 -5.88
CA CYS A 94 2.25 -1.35 -6.27
C CYS A 94 0.84 -1.65 -6.77
N TYR A 95 -0.17 -1.34 -5.96
CA TYR A 95 -1.58 -1.54 -6.29
C TYR A 95 -2.09 -0.66 -7.44
N CYS A 96 -1.47 0.50 -7.68
CA CYS A 96 -1.86 1.41 -8.76
C CYS A 96 -1.51 0.86 -10.15
N ASN A 97 -0.37 0.16 -10.24
CA ASN A 97 0.21 -0.32 -11.49
C ASN A 97 0.22 -1.85 -11.57
N ASN A 98 -0.41 -2.53 -10.61
CA ASN A 98 -0.47 -3.98 -10.49
C ASN A 98 0.91 -4.66 -10.62
N ILE A 99 1.91 -4.11 -9.92
CA ILE A 99 3.26 -4.66 -9.88
C ILE A 99 3.43 -5.52 -8.63
N THR A 100 3.89 -6.76 -8.81
CA THR A 100 4.19 -7.71 -7.72
C THR A 100 5.61 -7.56 -7.20
N GLU A 101 5.90 -8.08 -6.01
CA GLU A 101 7.26 -8.17 -5.47
C GLU A 101 8.20 -8.93 -6.42
N GLU A 102 7.74 -10.05 -6.97
CA GLU A 102 8.51 -10.85 -7.94
C GLU A 102 8.92 -10.02 -9.16
N GLN A 103 8.01 -9.21 -9.71
CA GLN A 103 8.32 -8.33 -10.83
C GLN A 103 9.37 -7.27 -10.48
N VAL A 104 9.34 -6.71 -9.27
CA VAL A 104 10.37 -5.77 -8.80
C VAL A 104 11.71 -6.47 -8.69
N VAL A 105 11.74 -7.65 -8.05
CA VAL A 105 12.96 -8.47 -7.91
C VAL A 105 13.56 -8.80 -9.28
N ASP A 106 12.73 -9.22 -10.23
CA ASP A 106 13.13 -9.55 -11.59
C ASP A 106 13.69 -8.33 -12.34
N ALA A 107 13.03 -7.18 -12.23
CA ALA A 107 13.50 -5.94 -12.85
C ALA A 107 14.87 -5.51 -12.33
N VAL A 108 15.11 -5.64 -11.01
CA VAL A 108 16.42 -5.34 -10.41
C VAL A 108 17.48 -6.36 -10.85
N LYS A 109 17.18 -7.67 -10.77
CA LYS A 109 18.16 -8.73 -11.04
C LYS A 109 18.51 -8.87 -12.52
N LYS A 110 17.52 -8.82 -13.40
CA LYS A 110 17.66 -9.15 -14.84
C LYS A 110 17.89 -7.91 -15.70
N HIS A 111 17.41 -6.75 -15.25
CA HIS A 111 17.42 -5.52 -16.05
C HIS A 111 18.16 -4.34 -15.39
N ASP A 112 18.73 -4.54 -14.18
CA ASP A 112 19.46 -3.52 -13.40
C ASP A 112 18.64 -2.23 -13.15
N LEU A 113 17.31 -2.33 -13.16
CA LEU A 113 16.42 -1.19 -12.89
C LEU A 113 16.37 -0.92 -11.39
N LYS A 114 16.51 0.34 -11.00
CA LYS A 114 16.69 0.75 -9.58
C LYS A 114 15.71 1.81 -9.11
N THR A 115 14.81 2.27 -9.98
CA THR A 115 13.81 3.28 -9.64
C THR A 115 12.41 2.72 -9.81
N TRP A 116 11.47 3.20 -9.00
CA TRP A 116 10.06 2.84 -9.15
C TRP A 116 9.53 3.13 -10.55
N GLN A 117 9.88 4.30 -11.12
CA GLN A 117 9.38 4.71 -12.44
C GLN A 117 9.89 3.81 -13.56
N ASP A 118 11.18 3.49 -13.57
CA ASP A 118 11.76 2.61 -14.60
C ASP A 118 11.16 1.21 -14.53
N ILE A 119 10.99 0.68 -13.30
CA ILE A 119 10.39 -0.64 -13.10
C ILE A 119 8.92 -0.66 -13.53
N VAL A 120 8.13 0.38 -13.21
CA VAL A 120 6.74 0.45 -13.67
C VAL A 120 6.67 0.56 -15.20
N LEU A 121 7.48 1.42 -15.82
CA LEU A 121 7.51 1.60 -17.28
C LEU A 121 8.07 0.39 -18.04
N HIS A 122 8.79 -0.50 -17.35
CA HIS A 122 9.19 -1.79 -17.91
C HIS A 122 8.00 -2.74 -18.11
N TYR A 123 6.98 -2.68 -17.23
CA TYR A 123 5.83 -3.59 -17.26
C TYR A 123 4.52 -2.93 -17.72
N GLN A 124 4.43 -1.61 -17.71
CA GLN A 124 3.23 -0.83 -18.01
C GLN A 124 3.54 0.29 -19.01
N GLU A 125 2.57 0.64 -19.85
CA GLU A 125 2.72 1.73 -20.83
C GLU A 125 2.88 3.12 -20.18
N LYS A 126 2.37 3.28 -18.95
CA LYS A 126 2.42 4.53 -18.19
C LYS A 126 2.40 4.28 -16.70
N THR A 127 2.82 5.28 -15.94
CA THR A 127 2.75 5.29 -14.48
C THR A 127 1.39 5.81 -13.99
N LEU A 128 0.84 5.17 -12.96
CA LEU A 128 -0.34 5.63 -12.22
C LEU A 128 0.02 5.90 -10.76
N CYS A 129 -0.42 7.06 -10.26
CA CYS A 129 -0.23 7.50 -8.87
C CYS A 129 -1.56 7.85 -8.19
N ILE A 130 -2.38 6.84 -7.94
CA ILE A 130 -3.71 6.99 -7.33
C ILE A 130 -3.83 6.16 -6.05
N CYS A 131 -2.76 6.16 -5.25
CA CYS A 131 -2.60 5.31 -4.06
C CYS A 131 -3.71 5.51 -3.02
N LYS A 132 -4.13 6.78 -2.81
CA LYS A 132 -5.27 7.15 -1.96
C LYS A 132 -6.60 6.47 -2.32
N LYS A 133 -6.68 5.88 -3.52
CA LYS A 133 -7.83 5.11 -3.99
C LYS A 133 -7.52 3.63 -4.16
N LEU A 134 -6.34 3.25 -4.65
CA LEU A 134 -6.07 1.86 -5.03
C LEU A 134 -5.25 1.07 -4.02
N ASN A 135 -4.44 1.71 -3.18
CA ASN A 135 -3.71 1.01 -2.13
C ASN A 135 -4.69 0.70 -0.98
N PRO A 136 -4.76 -0.54 -0.47
CA PRO A 136 -5.58 -0.89 0.68
C PRO A 136 -5.36 -0.02 1.93
N SER A 137 -4.15 0.50 2.16
CA SER A 137 -3.90 1.44 3.27
C SER A 137 -4.27 2.88 2.97
N GLY A 138 -4.58 3.21 1.70
CA GLY A 138 -4.69 4.59 1.25
C GLY A 138 -3.35 5.34 1.14
N GLU A 139 -2.23 4.69 1.45
CA GLU A 139 -0.90 5.31 1.47
C GLU A 139 -0.08 4.99 0.21
N CYS A 140 0.94 5.81 -0.04
CA CYS A 140 1.86 5.62 -1.17
C CYS A 140 2.67 4.33 -1.00
N CYS A 141 2.92 3.59 -2.10
CA CYS A 141 3.67 2.34 -2.03
C CYS A 141 5.20 2.52 -1.98
N THR A 142 5.71 3.74 -2.07
CA THR A 142 7.14 4.06 -2.20
C THR A 142 8.00 3.31 -1.19
N ASP A 143 7.70 3.41 0.10
CA ASP A 143 8.54 2.80 1.14
C ASP A 143 8.63 1.29 0.97
N PHE A 144 7.49 0.62 0.77
CA PHE A 144 7.48 -0.82 0.54
C PHE A 144 8.20 -1.21 -0.75
N PHE A 145 7.93 -0.48 -1.84
CA PHE A 145 8.51 -0.75 -3.16
C PHE A 145 10.04 -0.62 -3.13
N TYR A 146 10.57 0.45 -2.54
CA TYR A 146 12.02 0.64 -2.39
C TYR A 146 12.63 -0.30 -1.36
N SER A 147 11.87 -0.76 -0.35
CA SER A 147 12.34 -1.82 0.53
C SER A 147 12.63 -3.12 -0.25
N ILE A 148 11.83 -3.45 -1.27
CA ILE A 148 12.06 -4.62 -2.14
C ILE A 148 13.30 -4.39 -3.02
N ILE A 149 13.43 -3.22 -3.65
CA ILE A 149 14.61 -2.86 -4.45
C ILE A 149 15.88 -3.02 -3.61
N ASN A 150 15.92 -2.38 -2.44
CA ASN A 150 17.11 -2.36 -1.59
C ASN A 150 17.43 -3.74 -1.02
N LYS A 151 16.43 -4.51 -0.57
CA LYS A 151 16.65 -5.92 -0.19
C LYS A 151 17.24 -6.72 -1.35
N THR A 152 16.73 -6.52 -2.56
CA THR A 152 17.23 -7.24 -3.75
C THR A 152 18.67 -6.84 -4.07
N LEU A 153 19.01 -5.55 -4.05
CA LEU A 153 20.38 -5.07 -4.28
C LEU A 153 21.37 -5.64 -3.25
N LEU A 154 20.97 -5.69 -1.98
CA LEU A 154 21.80 -6.29 -0.93
C LEU A 154 22.04 -7.79 -1.16
N THR A 155 21.06 -8.55 -1.69
CA THR A 155 21.29 -9.97 -2.07
C THR A 155 22.25 -10.14 -3.26
N LEU A 156 22.57 -9.05 -3.96
CA LEU A 156 23.51 -9.02 -5.09
C LEU A 156 24.84 -8.33 -4.72
N ASP A 157 25.08 -8.05 -3.43
CA ASP A 157 26.23 -7.29 -2.92
C ASP A 157 26.38 -5.90 -3.57
N ARG A 158 25.24 -5.23 -3.85
CA ARG A 158 25.18 -3.87 -4.42
C ARG A 158 24.70 -2.85 -3.38
N GLU A 159 25.16 -1.62 -3.53
CA GLU A 159 24.73 -0.52 -2.65
C GLU A 159 23.23 -0.24 -2.78
N PRO A 160 22.51 -0.05 -1.66
CA PRO A 160 21.12 0.41 -1.66
C PRO A 160 20.96 1.79 -2.30
N VAL A 161 19.78 2.05 -2.86
CA VAL A 161 19.41 3.38 -3.35
C VAL A 161 18.64 4.17 -2.28
N SER A 162 18.73 5.50 -2.38
CA SER A 162 17.92 6.38 -1.54
C SER A 162 16.43 6.25 -1.88
N ILE A 163 15.60 6.28 -0.84
CA ILE A 163 14.14 6.35 -1.00
C ILE A 163 13.80 7.81 -1.31
N PRO A 164 13.15 8.12 -2.45
CA PRO A 164 12.73 9.48 -2.76
C PRO A 164 11.82 10.03 -1.65
N GLY A 165 12.08 11.25 -1.20
CA GLY A 165 11.24 11.93 -0.23
C GLY A 165 9.89 12.28 -0.84
N GLY A 166 8.83 11.63 -0.35
CA GLY A 166 7.46 11.86 -0.80
C GLY A 166 7.12 11.18 -2.13
N CYS A 167 5.83 10.96 -2.34
CA CYS A 167 5.28 10.45 -3.60
C CYS A 167 5.42 11.57 -4.65
N THR A 168 6.57 11.71 -5.32
CA THR A 168 6.73 12.65 -6.44
C THR A 168 6.07 12.06 -7.68
N CYS A 169 4.75 12.15 -7.67
CA CYS A 169 3.92 12.25 -8.85
C CYS A 169 3.25 13.62 -8.76
#